data_AF-A0A349JND1-F1
#
_entry.id   AF-A0A349JND1-F1
#
_cell.length_a   1.000
_cell.length_b   1.000
_cell.length_c   1.000
_cell.angle_alpha   90.00
_cell.angle_beta   90.00
_cell.angle_gamma   90.00
#
_symmetry.space_group_name_H-M   'P 1'
#
loop_
_entity.id
_entity.type
_entity.pdbx_description
1 polymer ?
#
loop_
_entity_poly.entity_id
_entity_poly.type
_entity_poly.pdbx_seq_one_letter_code
_entity_poly.pdbx_strand_id
1 'polypeptide(L)' 'MEQLLLANSQIHELTMESLTESQLELVKEKSLLRATLESTADGILVVDRDNKIVNFNQKFIEMWNIPASIIATRDDSLA' A
#
# COMPACT_ATOMS: atom_id res chain seq x y z
N MET A 1 4.28 -22.41 39.13
CA MET A 1 3.83 -22.89 37.80
C MET A 1 2.74 -21.98 37.25
N GLU A 2 1.71 -21.67 38.02
CA GLU A 2 0.61 -20.75 37.65
C GLU A 2 1.07 -19.31 37.31
N GLN A 3 1.99 -18.73 38.11
CA GLN A 3 2.54 -17.40 37.79
C GLN A 3 3.28 -17.34 36.45
N LEU A 4 3.97 -18.41 36.05
CA LEU A 4 4.69 -18.45 34.78
C LEU A 4 3.71 -18.51 33.59
N LEU A 5 2.62 -19.25 33.74
CA LEU A 5 1.57 -19.33 32.72
C LEU A 5 0.86 -17.98 32.54
N LEU A 6 0.57 -17.29 33.65
CA LEU A 6 -0.04 -15.95 33.62
C LEU A 6 0.89 -14.91 32.96
N ALA A 7 2.17 -14.90 33.33
CA ALA A 7 3.16 -14.00 32.75
C ALA A 7 3.32 -14.23 31.23
N ASN A 8 3.35 -15.50 30.78
CA ASN A 8 3.42 -15.81 29.35
C ASN A 8 2.16 -15.36 28.59
N SER A 9 0.97 -15.54 29.17
CA SER A 9 -0.28 -15.07 28.56
C SER A 9 -0.30 -13.55 28.40
N GLN A 10 0.10 -12.81 29.44
CA GLN A 10 0.17 -11.35 29.39
C GLN A 10 1.19 -10.86 28.37
N ILE A 11 2.36 -11.50 28.28
CA ILE A 11 3.37 -11.17 27.27
C ILE A 11 2.81 -11.39 25.86
N HIS A 12 2.11 -12.51 25.62
CA HIS A 12 1.49 -12.78 24.32
C HIS A 12 0.41 -11.76 23.96
N GLU A 13 -0.44 -11.38 24.92
CA GLU A 13 -1.48 -10.37 24.72
C GLU A 13 -0.89 -9.01 24.37
N LEU A 14 0.07 -8.52 25.17
CA LEU A 14 0.78 -7.25 24.91
C LEU A 14 1.51 -7.25 23.56
N THR A 15 2.10 -8.39 23.18
CA THR A 15 2.80 -8.53 21.89
C THR A 15 1.81 -8.48 20.72
N MET A 16 0.65 -9.12 20.84
CA MET A 16 -0.40 -9.08 19.83
C MET A 16 -1.01 -7.68 19.69
N GLU A 17 -1.25 -7.00 20.81
CA GLU A 17 -1.77 -5.63 20.82
C GLU A 17 -0.82 -4.67 20.09
N SER A 18 0.46 -4.65 20.49
CA SER A 18 1.47 -3.79 19.85
C SER A 18 1.69 -4.10 18.37
N LEU A 19 1.64 -5.38 17.97
CA LEU A 19 1.73 -5.77 16.57
C LEU A 19 0.51 -5.27 15.78
N THR A 20 -0.69 -5.38 16.35
CA THR A 20 -1.93 -4.94 15.72
C THR A 20 -1.95 -3.43 15.54
N GLU A 21 -1.51 -2.67 16.55
CA GLU A 21 -1.36 -1.21 16.46
C GLU A 21 -0.40 -0.80 15.35
N SER A 22 0.78 -1.42 15.31
CA SER A 22 1.79 -1.14 14.28
C SER A 22 1.27 -1.45 12.87
N GLN A 23 0.51 -2.54 12.69
CA GLN A 23 -0.11 -2.87 11.42
C GLN A 23 -1.18 -1.85 11.02
N LEU A 24 -1.99 -1.37 11.98
CA LEU A 24 -3.02 -0.38 11.76
C LEU A 24 -2.41 0.96 11.30
N GLU A 25 -1.32 1.39 11.94
CA GLU A 25 -0.58 2.59 11.54
C GLU A 25 -0.03 2.47 10.12
N LEU A 26 0.60 1.34 9.79
CA LEU A 26 1.12 1.10 8.44
C LEU A 26 0.00 1.15 7.38
N VAL A 27 -1.16 0.55 7.66
CA VAL A 27 -2.33 0.58 6.78
C VAL A 27 -2.84 2.01 6.61
N LYS A 28 -2.86 2.79 7.69
CA LYS A 28 -3.31 4.19 7.69
C LYS A 28 -2.36 5.07 6.87
N GLU A 29 -1.06 4.97 7.09
CA GLU A 29 -0.06 5.73 6.32
C GLU A 29 -0.12 5.38 4.83
N LYS A 30 -0.20 4.09 4.50
CA LYS A 30 -0.33 3.64 3.11
C LYS A 30 -1.60 4.18 2.45
N SER A 31 -2.71 4.21 3.19
CA SER A 31 -3.98 4.74 2.69
C SER A 31 -3.91 6.25 2.47
N LEU A 32 -3.28 6.98 3.39
CA LEU A 32 -3.08 8.42 3.26
C LEU A 32 -2.19 8.73 2.05
N LEU A 33 -1.06 8.05 1.90
CA LEU A 33 -0.17 8.23 0.75
C LEU A 33 -0.91 7.98 -0.58
N ARG A 34 -1.72 6.92 -0.62
CA ARG A 34 -2.56 6.65 -1.80
C ARG A 34 -3.57 7.77 -2.02
N ALA A 35 -4.30 8.21 -1.00
CA ALA A 35 -5.25 9.30 -1.13
C ALA A 35 -4.59 10.59 -1.63
N THR A 36 -3.38 10.91 -1.15
CA THR A 36 -2.60 12.05 -1.63
C THR A 36 -2.25 11.90 -3.10
N LEU A 37 -1.71 10.75 -3.53
CA LEU A 37 -1.40 10.47 -4.94
C LEU A 37 -2.64 10.57 -5.84
N GLU A 38 -3.80 10.10 -5.37
CA GLU A 38 -5.06 10.17 -6.13
C GLU A 38 -5.67 11.58 -6.13
N SER A 39 -5.34 12.43 -5.16
CA SER A 39 -5.89 13.79 -5.04
C SER A 39 -5.16 14.82 -5.92
N THR A 40 -4.03 14.47 -6.52
CA THR A 40 -3.27 15.41 -7.36
C THR A 40 -4.01 15.66 -8.68
N ALA A 41 -3.97 16.92 -9.12
CA ALA A 41 -4.51 17.28 -10.44
C ALA A 41 -3.64 16.72 -11.60
N ASP A 42 -2.38 16.38 -11.31
CA ASP A 42 -1.42 15.82 -12.26
C ASP A 42 -1.53 14.29 -12.35
N GLY A 43 -1.25 13.74 -13.53
CA GLY A 43 -1.03 12.32 -13.71
C GLY A 43 0.36 11.92 -13.26
N ILE A 44 0.45 10.98 -12.32
CA ILE A 44 1.71 10.49 -11.76
C ILE A 44 1.92 9.04 -12.19
N LEU A 45 3.10 8.76 -12.75
CA LEU A 45 3.61 7.43 -13.08
C LEU A 45 4.91 7.20 -12.31
N VAL A 46 5.02 6.07 -11.64
CA VAL A 46 6.22 5.65 -10.91
C VAL A 46 6.80 4.43 -11.60
N VAL A 47 8.06 4.52 -12.01
CA VAL A 47 8.82 3.42 -12.62
C VAL A 47 10.02 3.05 -11.75
N ASP A 48 10.48 1.80 -11.87
CA ASP A 48 11.75 1.37 -11.28
C ASP A 48 12.95 1.80 -12.16
N ARG A 49 14.15 1.32 -11.80
CA ARG A 49 15.40 1.65 -12.54
C ARG A 49 15.46 1.01 -13.93
N ASP A 50 14.65 -0.01 -14.18
CA ASP A 50 14.56 -0.73 -15.45
C ASP A 50 13.35 -0.25 -16.29
N ASN A 51 12.78 0.91 -15.94
CA ASN A 51 11.60 1.52 -16.56
C ASN A 51 10.31 0.71 -16.47
N LYS A 52 10.17 -0.19 -15.50
CA LYS A 52 8.90 -0.91 -15.29
C LYS A 52 7.98 -0.12 -14.39
N ILE A 53 6.68 -0.08 -14.70
CA ILE A 53 5.68 0.54 -13.81
C ILE A 53 5.65 -0.16 -12.46
N VAL A 54 5.86 0.65 -11.42
CA VAL A 54 5.67 0.27 -10.02
C VAL A 54 4.32 0.77 -9.52
N ASN A 55 3.88 1.96 -9.95
CA ASN A 55 2.62 2.57 -9.52
C ASN A 55 2.14 3.69 -10.46
N PHE A 56 0.87 4.06 -10.39
CA PHE A 56 0.28 5.23 -11.04
C PHE A 56 -0.96 5.69 -10.26
N ASN A 57 -1.37 6.95 -10.42
CA ASN A 57 -2.67 7.44 -9.94
C ASN A 57 -3.75 7.33 -11.02
N GLN A 58 -5.02 7.45 -10.62
CA GLN A 58 -6.15 7.43 -11.54
C GLN A 58 -6.08 8.58 -12.55
N LYS A 59 -5.51 9.73 -12.14
CA LYS A 59 -5.41 10.90 -13.01
C LYS A 59 -4.53 10.66 -14.24
N PHE A 60 -3.45 9.89 -14.09
CA PHE A 60 -2.61 9.45 -15.21
C PHE A 60 -3.40 8.61 -16.22
N ILE A 61 -4.22 7.67 -15.73
CA ILE A 61 -5.06 6.84 -16.61
C ILE A 61 -6.05 7.70 -17.40
N GLU A 62 -6.71 8.64 -16.73
CA GLU A 62 -7.70 9.53 -17.34
C GLU A 62 -7.09 10.44 -18.40
N MET A 63 -5.97 11.08 -18.09
CA MET A 63 -5.31 12.04 -18.98
C MET A 63 -4.84 11.39 -20.29
N TRP A 64 -4.32 10.16 -20.22
CA TRP A 64 -3.82 9.42 -21.38
C TRP A 64 -4.85 8.46 -21.99
N ASN A 65 -6.09 8.42 -21.48
CA ASN A 65 -7.16 7.51 -21.91
C ASN A 65 -6.71 6.04 -22.01
N ILE A 66 -5.95 5.57 -21.02
CA ILE A 66 -5.35 4.22 -21.06
C ILE A 66 -6.44 3.16 -20.88
N PRO A 67 -6.59 2.20 -21.81
CA PRO A 67 -7.52 1.09 -21.68
C PRO A 67 -7.29 0.25 -20.42
N ALA A 68 -8.38 -0.12 -19.73
CA ALA A 68 -8.33 -0.96 -18.53
C ALA A 68 -7.61 -2.31 -18.73
N SER A 69 -7.61 -2.83 -19.97
CA SER A 69 -6.90 -4.06 -20.34
C SER A 69 -5.38 -3.96 -20.22
N ILE A 70 -4.81 -2.77 -20.43
CA ILE A 70 -3.35 -2.50 -20.35
C ILE A 70 -2.94 -2.23 -18.89
N ILE A 71 -3.84 -1.62 -18.12
CA ILE A 71 -3.64 -1.35 -16.70
C ILE A 71 -3.60 -2.66 -15.89
N ALA A 72 -4.43 -3.64 -16.26
CA ALA A 72 -4.50 -4.93 -15.59
C ALA A 72 -3.21 -5.75 -15.73
N THR A 73 -2.44 -5.55 -16.81
CA THR A 73 -1.17 -6.24 -17.05
C THR A 73 0.03 -5.54 -16.41
N ARG A 74 -0.11 -4.26 -16.00
CA ARG A 74 1.02 -3.39 -15.60
C ARG A 74 2.16 -3.43 -16.63
N ASP A 75 1.79 -3.58 -17.90
CA ASP A 75 2.71 -3.75 -19.00
C ASP A 75 2.46 -2.67 -20.05
N ASP A 76 3.33 -1.68 -20.02
CA ASP A 76 3.32 -0.46 -20.82
C ASP A 76 3.64 -0.73 -22.28
N SER A 77 4.19 -1.90 -22.61
CA SER A 77 4.54 -2.25 -23.99
C SER A 77 3.33 -2.37 -24.91
N LEU A 78 2.12 -2.31 -24.35
CA LEU A 78 0.84 -2.42 -25.04
C LEU A 78 0.11 -1.07 -25.23
N ALA A 79 0.61 0.03 -24.66
CA ALA A 79 0.07 1.39 -24.80
C ALA A 79 0.56 2.07 -26.09
#